data_AF-A0A453DVK7-F1
#
_entry.id   AF-A0A453DVK7-F1
#
_cell.length_a   1.000
_cell.length_b   1.000
_cell.length_c   1.000
_cell.angle_alpha   90.00
_cell.angle_beta   90.00
_cell.angle_gamma   90.00
#
_symmetry.space_group_name_H-M   'P 1'
#
loop_
_entity.id
_entity.type
_entity.pdbx_description
1 polymer ?
#
loop_
_entity_poly.entity_id
_entity_poly.type
_entity_poly.pdbx_seq_one_letter_code
_entity_poly.pdbx_strand_id
1 'polypeptide(L)'
;MNRSIEIPQSCSGVARFDFEYLCGRPVGAADYIAIARNYHTIFISDLPAMSMKIRDKARRFITLIDEMYNHHCRLICLATLPIDNLFQGTEEGPLFDLESFQFETEAEGSKLRRDVSAEGNVGAGPSTRGLVSMLSGQEEMFAFQRAISRLVEMQTPLYLERVQHVHSSALQQQQGTPVLAKQSTVSQSAPL
;
A
#
# COMPACT_ATOMS: atom_id res chain seq x y z
N MET A 1 -8.47 22.91 5.42
CA MET A 1 -9.72 22.32 4.87
C MET A 1 -9.95 21.02 5.62
N ASN A 2 -11.00 20.93 6.44
CA ASN A 2 -11.35 19.69 7.13
C ASN A 2 -11.93 18.71 6.11
N ARG A 3 -11.20 17.62 5.83
CA ARG A 3 -11.71 16.48 5.07
C ARG A 3 -12.33 15.52 6.07
N SER A 4 -13.62 15.21 5.89
CA SER A 4 -14.33 14.19 6.65
C SER A 4 -14.34 12.87 5.86
N ILE A 5 -14.08 11.76 6.54
CA ILE A 5 -14.30 10.43 5.98
C ILE A 5 -15.51 9.84 6.67
N GLU A 6 -16.56 9.62 5.87
CA GLU A 6 -17.72 8.86 6.29
C GLU A 6 -17.38 7.38 6.34
N ILE A 7 -17.94 6.67 7.32
CA ILE A 7 -17.68 5.25 7.48
C ILE A 7 -19.00 4.53 7.20
N PRO A 8 -19.12 3.85 6.04
CA PRO A 8 -20.39 3.31 5.58
C PRO A 8 -20.97 2.31 6.58
N GLN A 9 -20.12 1.47 7.15
CA GLN A 9 -20.49 0.42 8.09
C GLN A 9 -19.40 0.27 9.15
N SER A 10 -19.78 0.44 10.42
CA SER A 10 -18.87 0.23 11.55
C SER A 10 -19.58 -0.34 12.77
N CYS A 11 -18.89 -1.17 13.55
CA CYS A 11 -19.37 -1.71 14.81
C CYS A 11 -18.17 -2.01 15.73
N SER A 12 -18.20 -1.55 16.99
CA SER A 12 -17.24 -1.94 18.05
C SER A 12 -15.76 -1.98 17.62
N GLY A 13 -15.24 -0.89 17.04
CA GLY A 13 -13.83 -0.84 16.60
C GLY A 13 -13.52 -1.59 15.29
N VAL A 14 -14.56 -2.07 14.60
CA VAL A 14 -14.49 -2.68 13.27
C VAL A 14 -15.12 -1.75 12.23
N ALA A 15 -14.49 -1.59 11.08
CA ALA A 15 -15.04 -0.86 9.94
C ALA A 15 -15.01 -1.70 8.66
N ARG A 16 -15.98 -1.47 7.77
CA ARG A 16 -16.03 -2.06 6.44
C ARG A 16 -16.10 -0.97 5.38
N PHE A 17 -15.32 -1.16 4.32
CA PHE A 17 -15.24 -0.29 3.17
C PHE A 17 -15.17 -1.11 1.88
N ASP A 18 -15.55 -0.49 0.76
CA ASP A 18 -15.24 -1.03 -0.56
C ASP A 18 -13.91 -0.45 -1.05
N PHE A 19 -13.19 -1.20 -1.89
CA PHE A 19 -11.90 -0.76 -2.42
C PHE A 19 -11.97 0.62 -3.09
N GLU A 20 -13.02 0.88 -3.87
CA GLU A 20 -13.18 2.16 -4.57
C GLU A 20 -13.33 3.34 -3.59
N TYR A 21 -13.92 3.10 -2.42
CA TYR A 21 -14.09 4.13 -1.39
C TYR A 21 -12.74 4.56 -0.79
N LEU A 22 -11.85 3.61 -0.53
CA LEU A 22 -10.55 3.88 0.09
C LEU A 22 -9.44 4.20 -0.92
N CYS A 23 -9.51 3.69 -2.15
CA CYS A 23 -8.41 3.83 -3.11
C CYS A 23 -8.83 4.57 -4.39
N GLY A 24 -10.12 4.67 -4.68
CA GLY A 24 -10.64 5.41 -5.84
C GLY A 24 -10.73 6.92 -5.63
N ARG A 25 -10.84 7.37 -4.37
CA ARG A 25 -10.92 8.79 -4.00
C ARG A 25 -9.53 9.37 -3.68
N PRO A 26 -9.35 10.70 -3.71
CA PRO A 26 -8.07 11.35 -3.42
C PRO A 26 -7.76 11.37 -1.90
N VAL A 27 -7.93 10.25 -1.21
CA VAL A 27 -7.52 10.05 0.18
C VAL A 27 -6.04 9.73 0.27
N GLY A 28 -5.40 10.05 1.39
CA GLY A 28 -3.95 9.89 1.59
C GLY A 28 -3.57 9.23 2.92
N ALA A 29 -2.28 9.20 3.24
CA ALA A 29 -1.78 8.57 4.46
C ALA A 29 -2.46 9.05 5.75
N ALA A 30 -2.68 10.37 5.88
CA ALA A 30 -3.33 10.96 7.06
C ALA A 30 -4.77 10.44 7.29
N ASP A 31 -5.47 10.11 6.21
CA ASP A 31 -6.81 9.54 6.24
C ASP A 31 -6.77 8.09 6.75
N TYR A 32 -5.80 7.30 6.26
CA TYR A 32 -5.60 5.91 6.71
C TYR A 32 -5.15 5.83 8.16
N ILE A 33 -4.26 6.72 8.60
CA ILE A 33 -3.86 6.85 10.02
C ILE A 33 -5.09 7.12 10.88
N ALA A 34 -5.97 8.03 10.46
CA ALA A 34 -7.19 8.33 11.19
C ALA A 34 -8.12 7.11 11.28
N ILE A 35 -8.24 6.31 10.22
CA ILE A 35 -8.99 5.05 10.25
C ILE A 35 -8.34 4.05 11.22
N ALA A 36 -7.04 3.81 11.11
CA ALA A 36 -6.31 2.86 11.95
C ALA A 36 -6.39 3.19 13.46
N ARG A 37 -6.42 4.48 13.81
CA ARG A 37 -6.56 4.92 15.20
C ARG A 37 -7.95 4.66 15.78
N ASN A 38 -8.98 4.66 14.94
CA ASN A 38 -10.37 4.47 15.39
C ASN A 38 -10.84 3.02 15.25
N TYR A 39 -10.19 2.23 14.39
CA TYR A 39 -10.61 0.86 14.07
C TYR A 39 -9.42 -0.10 14.09
N HIS A 40 -9.52 -1.11 14.95
CA HIS A 40 -8.52 -2.17 15.06
C HIS A 40 -8.70 -3.27 14.00
N THR A 41 -9.84 -3.31 13.31
CA THR A 41 -10.11 -4.30 12.27
C THR A 41 -10.87 -3.67 11.12
N ILE A 42 -10.34 -3.86 9.92
CA ILE A 42 -10.83 -3.23 8.70
C ILE A 42 -11.10 -4.30 7.66
N PHE A 43 -12.32 -4.30 7.14
CA PHE A 43 -12.77 -5.13 6.04
C PHE A 43 -12.78 -4.33 4.75
N ILE A 44 -12.21 -4.89 3.68
CA ILE A 44 -12.22 -4.31 2.34
C ILE A 44 -12.90 -5.27 1.37
N SER A 45 -14.03 -4.85 0.80
CA SER A 45 -14.71 -5.56 -0.29
C SER A 45 -14.12 -5.21 -1.66
N ASP A 46 -14.34 -6.10 -2.63
CA ASP A 46 -14.17 -5.86 -4.06
C ASP A 46 -12.76 -5.41 -4.45
N LEU A 47 -11.73 -6.04 -3.87
CA LEU A 47 -10.35 -5.76 -4.19
C LEU A 47 -10.01 -6.32 -5.60
N PRO A 48 -9.79 -5.46 -6.61
CA PRO A 48 -9.50 -5.89 -7.97
C PRO A 48 -8.06 -6.36 -8.10
N ALA A 49 -7.75 -7.02 -9.22
CA ALA A 49 -6.36 -7.23 -9.63
C ALA A 49 -5.69 -5.86 -9.90
N MET A 50 -4.57 -5.59 -9.22
CA MET A 50 -3.82 -4.34 -9.34
C MET A 50 -2.94 -4.40 -10.59
N SER A 51 -3.50 -3.90 -11.69
CA SER A 51 -2.79 -3.74 -12.97
C SER A 51 -2.32 -2.30 -13.18
N MET A 52 -1.50 -2.07 -14.21
CA MET A 52 -1.02 -0.74 -14.59
C MET A 52 -2.15 0.26 -14.89
N LYS A 53 -3.34 -0.22 -15.29
CA LYS A 53 -4.52 0.62 -15.53
C LYS A 53 -5.05 1.31 -14.27
N ILE A 54 -4.79 0.73 -13.10
CA ILE A 54 -5.24 1.26 -11.80
C ILE A 54 -4.05 1.56 -10.86
N ARG A 55 -2.89 1.91 -11.42
CA ARG A 55 -1.63 2.19 -10.71
C ARG A 55 -1.80 3.17 -9.53
N ASP A 56 -2.56 4.25 -9.70
CA ASP A 56 -2.79 5.21 -8.62
C ASP A 56 -3.58 4.62 -7.45
N LYS A 57 -4.56 3.75 -7.74
CA LYS A 57 -5.32 3.03 -6.71
C LYS A 57 -4.43 1.99 -6.02
N ALA A 58 -3.57 1.30 -6.78
CA ALA A 58 -2.61 0.34 -6.24
C ALA A 58 -1.62 1.00 -5.28
N ARG A 59 -1.08 2.19 -5.62
CA ARG A 59 -0.21 2.97 -4.72
C ARG A 59 -0.91 3.37 -3.44
N ARG A 60 -2.15 3.86 -3.53
CA ARG A 60 -2.98 4.18 -2.36
C ARG A 60 -3.22 2.95 -1.49
N PHE A 61 -3.43 1.79 -2.10
CA PHE A 61 -3.58 0.54 -1.38
C PHE A 61 -2.30 0.10 -0.66
N ILE A 62 -1.12 0.28 -1.28
CA ILE A 62 0.16 0.06 -0.59
C ILE A 62 0.28 0.99 0.63
N THR A 63 -0.04 2.28 0.47
CA THR A 63 -0.03 3.23 1.61
C THR A 63 -1.00 2.78 2.70
N LEU A 64 -2.19 2.32 2.33
CA LEU A 64 -3.16 1.79 3.28
C LEU A 64 -2.61 0.58 4.05
N ILE A 65 -1.99 -0.39 3.37
CA ILE A 65 -1.35 -1.57 3.99
C ILE A 65 -0.26 -1.11 4.97
N ASP A 66 0.59 -0.17 4.55
CA ASP A 66 1.67 0.35 5.37
C ASP A 66 1.13 0.97 6.67
N GLU A 67 0.10 1.81 6.57
CA GLU A 67 -0.50 2.43 7.76
C GLU A 67 -1.22 1.40 8.67
N MET A 68 -1.91 0.42 8.10
CA MET A 68 -2.53 -0.64 8.90
C MET A 68 -1.50 -1.50 9.62
N TYR A 69 -0.40 -1.82 8.94
CA TYR A 69 0.70 -2.58 9.51
C TYR A 69 1.36 -1.81 10.65
N ASN A 70 1.69 -0.53 10.44
CA ASN A 70 2.32 0.35 11.43
C ASN A 70 1.47 0.57 12.68
N HIS A 71 0.15 0.57 12.52
CA HIS A 71 -0.81 0.74 13.61
C HIS A 71 -1.32 -0.58 14.20
N HIS A 72 -0.75 -1.73 13.82
CA HIS A 72 -1.14 -3.05 14.31
C HIS A 72 -2.64 -3.34 14.16
N CYS A 73 -3.21 -2.96 13.02
CA CYS A 73 -4.60 -3.23 12.68
C CYS A 73 -4.74 -4.57 11.95
N ARG A 74 -5.89 -5.25 12.11
CA ARG A 74 -6.25 -6.41 11.28
C ARG A 74 -6.85 -5.93 9.97
N LEU A 75 -6.31 -6.42 8.86
CA LEU A 75 -6.83 -6.16 7.53
C LEU A 75 -7.41 -7.46 6.95
N ILE A 76 -8.67 -7.42 6.53
CA ILE A 76 -9.36 -8.55 5.90
C ILE A 76 -9.89 -8.09 4.54
N CYS A 77 -9.44 -8.73 3.47
CA CYS A 77 -9.76 -8.33 2.10
C CYS A 77 -10.50 -9.44 1.37
N LEU A 78 -11.52 -9.06 0.60
CA LEU A 78 -12.11 -9.93 -0.42
C LEU A 78 -11.50 -9.58 -1.78
N ALA A 79 -10.58 -10.43 -2.25
CA ALA A 79 -9.79 -10.17 -3.44
C ALA A 79 -10.16 -11.08 -4.61
N THR A 80 -10.06 -10.52 -5.82
CA THR A 80 -10.29 -11.25 -7.08
C THR A 80 -9.21 -12.30 -7.34
N LEU A 81 -7.99 -12.07 -6.85
CA LEU A 81 -6.84 -12.94 -7.00
C LEU A 81 -6.19 -13.23 -5.65
N PRO A 82 -5.46 -14.37 -5.51
CA PRO A 82 -4.60 -14.61 -4.37
C PRO A 82 -3.56 -13.49 -4.20
N ILE A 83 -3.09 -13.32 -2.96
CA ILE A 83 -2.12 -12.29 -2.57
C ILE A 83 -0.87 -12.26 -3.47
N ASP A 84 -0.35 -13.43 -3.84
CA ASP A 84 0.86 -13.57 -4.66
C ASP A 84 0.69 -13.00 -6.08
N ASN A 85 -0.56 -12.97 -6.57
CA ASN A 85 -0.91 -12.51 -7.91
C ASN A 85 -1.72 -11.20 -7.88
N LEU A 86 -1.83 -10.57 -6.71
CA LEU A 86 -2.67 -9.38 -6.53
C LEU A 86 -2.10 -8.17 -7.27
N PHE A 87 -0.78 -8.05 -7.32
CA PHE A 87 -0.06 -7.00 -8.06
C PHE A 87 0.52 -7.59 -9.34
N GLN A 88 -0.09 -7.25 -10.47
CA GLN A 88 0.35 -7.65 -11.80
C GLN A 88 1.20 -6.52 -12.38
N GLY A 89 2.52 -6.65 -12.21
CA GLY A 89 3.50 -5.76 -12.83
C GLY A 89 3.44 -5.91 -14.35
N THR A 90 3.32 -4.78 -15.06
CA THR A 90 3.57 -4.55 -16.50
C THR A 90 3.55 -5.77 -17.43
N GLU A 91 2.53 -5.87 -18.30
CA GLU A 91 2.39 -6.53 -19.63
C GLU A 91 3.18 -7.82 -20.02
N GLU A 92 4.09 -8.33 -19.21
CA GLU A 92 5.02 -9.45 -19.44
C GLU A 92 4.89 -10.42 -18.24
N GLY A 93 3.71 -11.01 -18.06
CA GLY A 93 3.53 -12.19 -17.22
C GLY A 93 3.60 -12.01 -15.69
N PRO A 94 3.50 -13.11 -14.93
CA PRO A 94 3.54 -13.10 -13.46
C PRO A 94 4.91 -12.65 -12.93
N LEU A 95 4.90 -11.96 -11.78
CA LEU A 95 6.05 -11.34 -11.10
C LEU A 95 7.13 -12.32 -10.59
N PHE A 96 7.01 -13.62 -10.88
CA PHE A 96 7.93 -14.65 -10.42
C PHE A 96 8.73 -15.21 -11.59
N ASP A 97 9.75 -14.47 -11.99
CA ASP A 97 11.01 -15.10 -12.39
C ASP A 97 12.07 -14.67 -11.36
N LEU A 98 12.18 -15.47 -10.28
CA LEU A 98 13.20 -15.27 -9.26
C LEU A 98 14.60 -15.64 -9.80
N GLU A 99 14.68 -16.28 -10.97
CA GLU A 99 15.93 -16.74 -11.58
C GLU A 99 16.54 -15.67 -12.50
N SER A 100 15.75 -14.78 -13.10
CA SER A 100 16.25 -13.71 -13.96
C SER A 100 16.99 -12.58 -13.22
N PHE A 101 16.77 -12.41 -11.91
CA PHE A 101 17.50 -11.42 -11.10
C PHE A 101 18.92 -11.85 -10.72
N GLN A 102 19.27 -13.14 -10.81
CA GLN A 102 20.62 -13.60 -10.45
C GLN A 102 21.66 -13.41 -11.57
N PHE A 103 21.26 -13.03 -12.78
CA PHE A 103 22.18 -12.95 -13.92
C PHE A 103 22.81 -11.55 -14.15
N GLU A 104 22.29 -10.48 -13.54
CA GLU A 104 22.80 -9.12 -13.82
C GLU A 104 23.91 -8.63 -12.87
N THR A 105 24.41 -9.44 -11.94
CA THR A 105 25.50 -9.02 -11.02
C THR A 105 26.92 -9.40 -11.48
N GLU A 106 27.09 -9.90 -12.72
CA GLU A 106 28.42 -10.29 -13.21
C GLU A 106 28.70 -9.85 -14.66
N ALA A 107 28.70 -8.55 -14.95
CA ALA A 107 29.55 -7.98 -16.00
C ALA A 107 29.47 -6.44 -16.00
N GLU A 108 30.41 -5.79 -15.34
CA GLU A 108 31.44 -4.98 -16.03
C GLU A 108 32.16 -4.11 -15.00
N GLY A 109 33.35 -4.59 -14.62
CA GLY A 109 34.41 -3.66 -14.33
C GLY A 109 34.77 -2.86 -15.58
N SER A 110 35.19 -1.62 -15.35
CA SER A 110 36.01 -0.80 -16.27
C SER A 110 35.26 -0.08 -17.40
N LYS A 111 34.99 1.21 -17.18
CA LYS A 111 35.76 2.32 -17.79
C LYS A 111 35.14 3.68 -17.44
N LEU A 112 35.74 4.35 -16.45
CA LEU A 112 35.77 5.81 -16.45
C LEU A 112 36.66 6.27 -17.61
N ARG A 113 36.07 6.68 -18.73
CA ARG A 113 36.71 7.63 -19.65
C ARG A 113 35.80 8.83 -19.84
N ARG A 114 36.25 9.94 -19.27
CA ARG A 114 35.70 11.27 -19.42
C ARG A 114 36.35 11.84 -20.69
N ASP A 115 35.62 11.81 -21.79
CA ASP A 115 36.09 12.38 -23.04
C ASP A 115 35.54 13.80 -23.18
N VAL A 116 36.46 14.78 -23.30
CA VAL A 116 36.14 16.14 -23.72
C VAL A 116 36.66 16.35 -25.14
N SER A 117 35.79 16.91 -25.98
CA SER A 117 36.00 17.41 -27.35
C SER A 117 36.11 16.39 -28.48
N ALA A 118 35.06 16.27 -29.29
CA ALA A 118 34.96 16.94 -30.60
C ALA A 118 33.80 16.34 -31.43
N GLU A 119 33.00 17.25 -31.98
CA GLU A 119 32.09 17.09 -33.14
C GLU A 119 31.00 16.00 -33.13
N GLY A 120 29.75 16.46 -33.02
CA GLY A 120 28.73 16.17 -34.03
C GLY A 120 28.23 14.74 -34.18
N ASN A 121 27.53 14.22 -33.17
CA ASN A 121 26.40 13.31 -33.39
C ASN A 121 25.48 13.32 -32.16
N VAL A 122 24.26 13.83 -32.29
CA VAL A 122 23.24 13.69 -31.24
C VAL A 122 22.65 12.27 -31.31
N GLY A 123 23.46 11.29 -30.92
CA GLY A 123 22.94 9.98 -30.55
C GLY A 123 21.99 10.18 -29.38
N ALA A 124 20.77 9.67 -29.50
CA ALA A 124 19.81 9.62 -28.40
C ALA A 124 20.40 8.77 -27.27
N GLY A 125 21.14 9.42 -26.37
CA GLY A 125 21.48 8.84 -25.07
C GLY A 125 20.19 8.45 -24.36
N PRO A 126 20.24 7.51 -23.38
CA PRO A 126 19.07 7.07 -22.64
C PRO A 126 18.37 8.33 -22.12
N SER A 127 17.17 8.59 -22.67
CA SER A 127 16.44 9.79 -22.30
C SER A 127 16.26 9.79 -20.79
N THR A 128 16.40 10.94 -20.14
CA THR A 128 16.14 11.10 -18.70
C THR A 128 14.78 10.51 -18.32
N ARG A 129 13.82 10.56 -19.26
CA ARG A 129 12.49 9.94 -19.14
C ARG A 129 12.52 8.40 -19.10
N GLY A 130 13.44 7.75 -19.82
CA GLY A 130 13.68 6.30 -19.77
C GLY A 130 14.29 5.87 -18.44
N LEU A 131 15.30 6.60 -17.95
CA LEU A 131 15.87 6.39 -16.61
C LEU A 131 14.84 6.61 -15.50
N VAL A 132 14.03 7.66 -15.58
CA VAL A 132 12.96 7.92 -14.60
C VAL A 132 11.88 6.82 -14.65
N SER A 133 11.57 6.28 -15.83
CA SER A 133 10.64 5.14 -15.95
C SER A 133 11.22 3.87 -15.32
N MET A 134 12.50 3.59 -15.54
CA MET A 134 13.21 2.44 -14.95
C MET A 134 13.33 2.56 -13.42
N LEU A 135 13.70 3.74 -12.92
CA LEU A 135 13.77 4.03 -11.48
C LEU A 135 12.38 3.96 -10.82
N SER A 136 11.36 4.55 -11.46
CA SER A 136 9.99 4.47 -10.95
C SER A 136 9.45 3.03 -10.96
N GLY A 137 9.87 2.20 -11.91
CA GLY A 137 9.50 0.79 -11.97
C GLY A 137 10.16 -0.01 -10.84
N GLN A 138 11.44 0.25 -10.56
CA GLN A 138 12.17 -0.41 -9.46
C GLN A 138 11.63 -0.01 -8.08
N GLU A 139 11.37 1.27 -7.84
CA GLU A 139 10.79 1.75 -6.58
C GLU A 139 9.39 1.18 -6.34
N GLU A 140 8.58 1.07 -7.40
CA GLU A 140 7.25 0.47 -7.30
C GLU A 140 7.30 -1.02 -7.05
N MET A 141 8.18 -1.73 -7.73
CA MET A 141 8.38 -3.16 -7.51
C MET A 141 8.76 -3.43 -6.06
N PHE A 142 9.70 -2.64 -5.51
CA PHE A 142 10.06 -2.72 -4.10
C PHE A 142 8.88 -2.40 -3.18
N ALA A 143 8.10 -1.36 -3.50
CA ALA A 143 6.91 -1.01 -2.73
C ALA A 143 5.85 -2.14 -2.74
N PHE A 144 5.65 -2.81 -3.88
CA PHE A 144 4.74 -3.95 -4.03
C PHE A 144 5.23 -5.16 -3.24
N GLN A 145 6.48 -5.58 -3.40
CA GLN A 145 7.06 -6.71 -2.66
C GLN A 145 6.96 -6.51 -1.15
N ARG A 146 7.32 -5.31 -0.69
CA ARG A 146 7.21 -4.92 0.71
C ARG A 146 5.77 -4.97 1.22
N ALA A 147 4.79 -4.55 0.41
CA ALA A 147 3.38 -4.64 0.77
C ALA A 147 2.89 -6.09 0.87
N ILE A 148 3.31 -6.96 -0.06
CA ILE A 148 3.02 -8.41 -0.01
C ILE A 148 3.62 -9.02 1.26
N SER A 149 4.90 -8.77 1.55
CA SER A 149 5.55 -9.29 2.76
C SER A 149 4.82 -8.87 4.03
N ARG A 150 4.36 -7.61 4.12
CA ARG A 150 3.53 -7.15 5.24
C ARG A 150 2.21 -7.90 5.34
N LEU A 151 1.49 -8.05 4.24
CA LEU A 151 0.22 -8.79 4.22
C LEU A 151 0.40 -10.27 4.60
N VAL A 152 1.51 -10.90 4.21
CA VAL A 152 1.86 -12.27 4.63
C VAL A 152 2.17 -12.30 6.13
N GLU A 153 2.97 -11.37 6.64
CA GLU A 153 3.26 -11.26 8.07
C GLU A 153 1.99 -11.03 8.90
N MET A 154 1.05 -10.21 8.40
CA MET A 154 -0.23 -9.93 9.04
C MET A 154 -1.13 -11.16 9.22
N GLN A 155 -0.86 -12.22 8.47
CA GLN A 155 -1.57 -13.52 8.60
C GLN A 155 -0.93 -14.44 9.65
N THR A 156 0.25 -14.10 10.18
CA THR A 156 0.94 -14.93 11.17
C THR A 156 0.24 -14.87 12.53
N PRO A 157 0.23 -15.98 13.31
CA PRO A 157 -0.32 -15.99 14.66
C PRO A 157 0.31 -14.93 15.57
N LEU A 158 1.64 -14.75 15.47
CA LEU A 158 2.39 -13.78 16.27
C LEU A 158 1.93 -12.34 16.02
N TYR A 159 1.65 -11.99 14.76
CA TYR A 159 1.10 -10.68 14.43
C TYR A 159 -0.30 -10.50 15.01
N LEU A 160 -1.17 -11.50 14.86
CA LEU A 160 -2.54 -11.45 15.36
C LEU A 160 -2.61 -11.35 16.88
N GLU A 161 -1.74 -12.04 17.60
CA GLU A 161 -1.58 -11.89 19.06
C GLU A 161 -1.16 -10.46 19.43
N ARG A 162 -0.19 -9.88 18.71
CA ARG A 162 0.24 -8.50 18.95
C ARG A 162 -0.90 -7.50 18.76
N VAL A 163 -1.71 -7.65 17.72
CA VAL A 163 -2.89 -6.80 17.48
C VAL A 163 -3.86 -6.90 18.67
N GLN A 164 -4.14 -8.12 19.15
CA GLN A 164 -5.01 -8.32 20.31
C GLN A 164 -4.47 -7.63 21.57
N HIS A 165 -3.17 -7.72 21.84
CA HIS A 165 -2.55 -7.04 22.98
C HIS A 165 -2.62 -5.51 22.88
N VAL A 166 -2.40 -4.94 21.69
CA VAL A 166 -2.44 -3.49 21.47
C VAL A 166 -3.86 -2.93 21.63
N HIS A 167 -4.88 -3.65 21.15
CA HIS A 167 -6.26 -3.13 21.11
C HIS A 167 -7.19 -3.64 22.22
N SER A 168 -6.82 -4.68 22.98
CA SER A 168 -7.59 -5.14 24.16
C SER A 168 -7.66 -4.06 25.26
N SER A 169 -6.62 -3.26 25.41
CA SER A 169 -6.58 -2.09 26.30
C SER A 169 -7.43 -0.92 25.80
N ALA A 170 -7.53 -0.72 24.47
CA ALA A 170 -8.36 0.32 23.87
C ALA A 170 -9.86 -0.01 23.93
N LEU A 171 -10.23 -1.29 23.75
CA LEU A 171 -11.63 -1.75 23.85
C LEU A 171 -12.20 -1.60 25.26
N GLN A 172 -11.38 -1.73 26.31
CA GLN A 172 -11.81 -1.49 27.70
C GLN A 172 -12.16 -0.03 27.99
N GLN A 173 -11.62 0.94 27.26
CA GLN A 173 -11.97 2.36 27.41
C GLN A 173 -13.28 2.75 26.70
N GLN A 174 -13.75 1.97 25.72
CA GLN A 174 -14.96 2.29 24.92
C GLN A 174 -16.26 1.60 25.40
N GLN A 175 -16.20 0.71 26.41
CA GLN A 175 -17.38 -0.04 26.93
C GLN A 175 -18.42 0.81 27.69
N GLY A 176 -18.30 2.13 27.73
CA GLY A 176 -19.24 3.04 28.41
C GLY A 176 -20.40 3.57 27.56
N THR A 177 -20.49 3.29 26.26
CA THR A 177 -21.54 3.86 25.40
C THR A 177 -22.21 2.82 24.50
N PRO A 178 -23.56 2.75 24.45
CA PRO A 178 -24.28 1.79 23.62
C PRO A 178 -24.22 2.23 22.15
N VAL A 179 -23.62 1.41 21.30
CA VAL A 179 -23.44 1.70 19.86
C VAL A 179 -24.67 1.21 19.09
N LEU A 180 -25.65 2.10 18.93
CA LEU A 180 -26.64 1.99 17.86
C LEU A 180 -25.93 2.28 16.53
N ALA A 181 -26.14 1.43 15.53
CA ALA A 181 -25.61 1.59 14.17
C ALA A 181 -25.74 3.04 13.68
N LYS A 182 -24.64 3.78 13.72
CA LYS A 182 -24.58 5.17 13.27
C LYS A 182 -23.39 5.32 12.35
N GLN A 183 -23.68 5.86 11.17
CA GLN A 183 -22.71 6.44 10.25
C GLN A 183 -21.77 7.32 11.09
N SER A 184 -20.51 6.91 11.18
CA SER A 184 -19.51 7.57 12.00
C SER A 184 -18.64 8.41 11.08
N THR A 185 -18.48 9.70 11.39
CA THR A 185 -17.67 10.64 10.63
C THR A 185 -16.38 10.90 11.40
N VAL A 186 -15.24 10.49 10.84
CA VAL A 186 -13.94 10.85 11.42
C VAL A 186 -13.55 12.22 10.88
N SER A 187 -13.50 13.22 11.76
CA SER A 187 -13.05 14.58 11.44
C SER A 187 -11.67 14.83 12.02
N GLN A 188 -10.76 15.39 11.22
CA GLN A 188 -9.46 15.86 11.70
C GLN A 188 -9.63 17.18 12.47
N SER A 189 -9.07 17.24 13.68
CA SER A 189 -8.73 18.50 14.37
C SER A 189 -7.21 18.65 14.33
N ALA A 190 -6.72 19.67 13.62
CA ALA A 190 -5.29 20.00 13.57
C ALA A 190 -4.81 20.60 14.90
N PRO A 191 -3.57 20.33 15.36
CA PRO A 191 -2.94 21.15 16.38
C PRO A 191 -2.54 22.51 15.79
N LEU A 192 -2.70 23.58 16.57
CA LEU A 192 -2.27 24.94 16.26
C LEU A 192 -0.74 25.06 16.21
#